data_AF-A0A1I4ID84-F1
#
_entry.id   AF-A0A1I4ID84-F1
#
_cell.length_a   1.000
_cell.length_b   1.000
_cell.length_c   1.000
_cell.angle_alpha   90.00
_cell.angle_beta   90.00
_cell.angle_gamma   90.00
#
_symmetry.space_group_name_H-M   'P 1'
#
loop_
_entity.id
_entity.type
_entity.pdbx_description
1 polymer ?
#
loop_
_entity_poly.entity_id
_entity_poly.type
_entity_poly.pdbx_seq_one_letter_code
_entity_poly.pdbx_strand_id
1 'polypeptide(L)'
;MKKLSILLILACVAVVLWNCTGNTGTEKHQSRRSNITDVQEKIEEIEIEEVMIGSIARLQTIDNYLIIQDYKSADLLIHLFNRNNYTYVTSAIPKGQGPGEIIGMGHIGVRVLPVGSW
;
A
#
# COMPACT_ATOMS: atom_id res chain seq x y z
N MET A 1 29.39 49.33 32.42
CA MET A 1 29.13 48.94 31.01
C MET A 1 28.97 47.43 30.83
N LYS A 2 29.94 46.59 31.23
CA LYS A 2 29.88 45.11 31.07
C LYS A 2 28.62 44.43 31.66
N LYS A 3 28.13 44.86 32.83
CA LYS A 3 26.92 44.31 33.47
C LYS A 3 25.63 44.61 32.69
N LEU A 4 25.54 45.79 32.07
CA LEU A 4 24.40 46.19 31.23
C LEU A 4 24.41 45.40 29.91
N SER A 5 25.59 45.17 29.35
CA SER A 5 25.78 44.33 28.15
C SER A 5 25.38 42.87 28.39
N ILE A 6 25.75 42.29 29.54
CA ILE A 6 25.38 40.92 29.91
C ILE A 6 23.86 40.78 30.10
N LEU A 7 23.22 41.77 30.75
CA LEU A 7 21.77 41.78 30.95
C LEU A 7 21.00 41.83 29.62
N LEU A 8 21.50 42.63 28.66
CA LEU A 8 20.95 42.72 27.30
C LEU A 8 21.08 41.40 26.54
N ILE A 9 22.22 40.72 26.64
CA ILE A 9 22.43 39.42 26.00
C ILE A 9 21.46 38.37 26.60
N LEU A 10 21.29 38.36 27.92
CA LEU A 10 20.37 37.43 28.59
C LEU A 10 18.91 37.65 28.17
N ALA A 11 18.50 38.91 28.03
CA ALA A 11 17.16 39.29 27.56
C ALA A 11 16.94 38.87 26.10
N CYS A 12 17.93 39.08 25.22
CA CYS A 12 17.86 38.63 23.82
C CYS A 12 17.73 37.10 23.72
N VAL A 13 18.49 36.35 24.52
CA VAL A 13 18.40 34.88 24.55
C VAL A 13 17.01 34.43 25.02
N ALA A 14 16.45 35.06 26.05
CA ALA A 14 15.10 34.75 26.53
C ALA A 14 14.02 35.00 25.46
N VAL A 15 14.14 36.07 24.67
CA VAL A 15 13.18 36.38 23.59
C VAL A 15 13.28 35.38 22.44
N VAL A 16 14.48 34.90 22.11
CA VAL A 16 14.66 33.88 21.05
C VAL A 16 14.11 32.52 21.49
N LEU A 17 14.23 32.17 22.77
CA LEU A 17 13.74 30.89 23.30
C LEU A 17 12.21 30.83 23.46
N TRP A 18 11.51 31.98 23.46
CA TRP A 18 10.06 32.02 23.65
C TRP A 18 9.23 31.74 22.40
N ASN A 19 9.85 31.68 21.20
CA ASN A 19 9.13 31.64 19.91
C ASN A 19 8.95 30.24 19.29
N CYS A 20 9.23 29.15 20.02
CA CYS A 20 8.94 27.80 19.53
C CYS A 20 7.45 27.44 19.75
N THR A 21 6.58 27.77 18.81
CA THR A 21 5.19 27.27 18.79
C THR A 21 5.04 26.17 17.72
N GLY A 22 5.09 24.91 18.15
CA GLY A 22 5.12 23.72 17.29
C GLY A 22 3.75 23.19 16.87
N ASN A 23 2.75 24.05 16.62
CA ASN A 23 1.41 23.58 16.24
C ASN A 23 0.99 24.15 14.89
N THR A 24 1.56 23.62 13.81
CA THR A 24 1.05 23.83 12.46
C THR A 24 -0.09 22.82 12.24
N GLY A 25 -1.32 23.29 12.08
CA GLY A 25 -2.50 22.44 11.85
C GLY A 25 -2.49 21.65 10.52
N THR A 26 -1.34 21.59 9.85
CA THR A 26 -1.06 20.81 8.65
C THR A 26 -0.82 19.33 8.95
N GLU A 27 -0.35 19.00 10.15
CA GLU A 27 -0.05 17.62 10.51
C GLU A 27 -1.31 16.87 10.94
N LYS A 28 -1.53 15.70 10.29
CA LYS A 28 -2.61 14.78 10.66
C LYS A 28 -2.06 13.76 11.66
N HIS A 29 -2.37 13.94 12.94
CA HIS A 29 -2.04 12.96 13.96
C HIS A 29 -3.18 11.95 14.12
N GLN A 30 -2.88 10.66 13.95
CA GLN A 30 -3.85 9.59 14.20
C GLN A 30 -3.92 9.30 15.71
N SER A 31 -4.97 9.78 16.37
CA SER A 31 -5.17 9.66 17.82
C SER A 31 -5.75 8.30 18.28
N ARG A 32 -6.17 7.45 17.34
CA ARG A 32 -6.82 6.16 17.62
C ARG A 32 -5.95 5.01 17.11
N ARG A 33 -5.11 4.46 17.99
CA ARG A 33 -4.27 3.27 17.74
C ARG A 33 -4.56 2.11 18.69
N SER A 34 -5.46 2.28 19.66
CA SER A 34 -5.80 1.27 20.67
C SER A 34 -6.80 0.21 20.18
N ASN A 35 -7.35 0.34 18.98
CA ASN A 35 -8.23 -0.68 18.42
C ASN A 35 -7.41 -1.78 17.74
N ILE A 36 -6.87 -2.69 18.56
CA ILE A 36 -6.12 -3.87 18.11
C ILE A 36 -7.08 -5.06 18.12
N THR A 37 -7.19 -5.77 17.00
CA THR A 37 -7.98 -7.00 16.88
C THR A 37 -7.03 -8.14 16.56
N ASP A 38 -7.09 -9.20 17.36
CA ASP A 38 -6.39 -10.44 17.03
C ASP A 38 -7.10 -11.12 15.85
N VAL A 39 -6.31 -11.51 14.86
CA VAL A 39 -6.76 -12.17 13.64
C VAL A 39 -6.12 -13.54 13.47
N GLN A 40 -5.30 -14.02 14.40
CA GLN A 40 -4.61 -15.30 14.28
C GLN A 40 -5.59 -16.45 14.03
N GLU A 41 -6.69 -16.50 14.78
CA GLU A 41 -7.74 -17.51 14.62
C GLU A 41 -8.64 -17.29 13.38
N LYS A 42 -8.49 -16.16 12.69
CA LYS A 42 -9.23 -15.79 11.48
C LYS A 42 -8.41 -16.00 10.22
N ILE A 43 -7.16 -16.44 10.35
CA ILE A 43 -6.31 -16.77 9.20
C ILE A 43 -6.71 -18.14 8.70
N GLU A 44 -7.21 -18.18 7.47
CA GLU A 44 -7.48 -19.42 6.74
C GLU A 44 -6.40 -19.62 5.68
N GLU A 45 -5.88 -20.83 5.58
CA GLU A 45 -4.96 -21.20 4.51
C GLU A 45 -5.74 -21.37 3.21
N ILE A 46 -5.18 -20.83 2.13
CA ILE A 46 -5.71 -21.01 0.78
C ILE A 46 -4.85 -22.08 0.12
N GLU A 47 -5.46 -23.22 -0.22
CA GLU A 47 -4.80 -24.27 -0.98
C GLU A 47 -4.71 -23.85 -2.46
N ILE A 48 -3.47 -23.69 -2.95
CA ILE A 48 -3.19 -23.28 -4.34
C ILE A 48 -2.48 -24.45 -5.02
N GLU A 49 -3.22 -25.16 -5.88
CA GLU A 49 -2.77 -26.46 -6.41
C GLU A 49 -1.67 -26.32 -7.48
N GLU A 50 -1.82 -25.46 -8.48
CA GLU A 50 -0.94 -25.44 -9.67
C GLU A 50 -0.17 -24.13 -9.89
N VAL A 51 -0.65 -23.00 -9.36
CA VAL A 51 -0.09 -21.69 -9.68
C VAL A 51 0.98 -21.29 -8.68
N MET A 52 2.23 -21.25 -9.13
CA MET A 52 3.32 -20.67 -8.35
C MET A 52 3.19 -19.16 -8.29
N ILE A 53 3.05 -18.61 -7.09
CA ILE A 53 3.00 -17.17 -6.86
C ILE A 53 4.36 -16.71 -6.31
N GLY A 54 4.98 -15.78 -7.01
CA GLY A 54 6.23 -15.16 -6.62
C GLY A 54 6.13 -14.40 -5.29
N SER A 55 7.27 -14.26 -4.63
CA SER A 55 7.38 -13.57 -3.33
C SER A 55 7.03 -12.07 -3.35
N ILE A 56 6.88 -11.48 -4.54
CA ILE A 56 6.48 -10.09 -4.72
C ILE A 56 5.20 -10.09 -5.53
N ALA A 57 4.08 -10.23 -4.82
CA ALA A 57 2.75 -10.17 -5.39
C ALA A 57 1.93 -9.04 -4.76
N ARG A 58 1.03 -8.43 -5.55
CA ARG A 58 0.00 -7.53 -5.06
C ARG A 58 -1.38 -8.14 -5.23
N LEU A 59 -2.18 -8.02 -4.19
CA LEU A 59 -3.56 -8.51 -4.16
C LEU A 59 -4.52 -7.35 -4.45
N GLN A 60 -5.47 -7.57 -5.33
CA GLN A 60 -6.61 -6.69 -5.58
C GLN A 60 -7.88 -7.51 -5.66
N THR A 61 -9.00 -6.97 -5.17
CA THR A 61 -10.30 -7.63 -5.30
C THR A 61 -11.21 -6.82 -6.22
N ILE A 62 -11.94 -7.51 -7.09
CA ILE A 62 -13.04 -6.95 -7.87
C ILE A 62 -14.19 -7.95 -7.91
N ASP A 63 -15.39 -7.50 -7.55
CA ASP A 63 -16.59 -8.33 -7.51
C ASP A 63 -16.34 -9.68 -6.80
N ASN A 64 -16.43 -10.78 -7.56
CA ASN A 64 -16.24 -12.15 -7.09
C ASN A 64 -14.83 -12.70 -7.38
N TYR A 65 -13.87 -11.84 -7.69
CA TYR A 65 -12.52 -12.24 -8.06
C TYR A 65 -11.45 -11.61 -7.18
N LEU A 66 -10.42 -12.41 -6.91
CA LEU A 66 -9.14 -12.00 -6.38
C LEU A 66 -8.12 -12.00 -7.52
N ILE A 67 -7.53 -10.83 -7.78
CA ILE A 67 -6.47 -10.62 -8.76
C ILE A 67 -5.14 -10.60 -8.01
N ILE A 68 -4.22 -11.44 -8.45
CA ILE A 68 -2.85 -11.51 -7.97
C ILE A 68 -1.92 -10.99 -9.07
N GLN A 69 -1.28 -9.86 -8.83
CA GLN A 69 -0.24 -9.30 -9.67
C GLN A 69 1.11 -9.83 -9.23
N ASP A 70 1.62 -10.85 -9.92
CA ASP A 70 2.91 -11.44 -9.62
C ASP A 70 4.02 -10.80 -10.47
N TYR A 71 4.76 -9.87 -9.86
CA TYR A 71 5.86 -9.17 -10.51
C TYR A 71 7.06 -10.09 -10.78
N LYS A 72 7.18 -11.18 -10.02
CA LYS A 72 8.29 -12.14 -10.11
C LYS A 72 7.92 -13.44 -10.82
N SER A 73 6.70 -13.55 -11.34
CA SER A 73 6.28 -14.70 -12.15
C SER A 73 7.28 -14.98 -13.27
N ALA A 74 7.43 -16.27 -13.60
CA ALA A 74 8.27 -16.75 -14.67
C ALA A 74 7.59 -16.63 -16.03
N ASP A 75 6.27 -16.83 -16.08
CA ASP A 75 5.48 -16.98 -17.30
C ASP A 75 4.37 -15.93 -17.41
N LEU A 76 3.39 -15.93 -16.50
CA LEU A 76 2.17 -15.14 -16.57
C LEU A 76 2.09 -14.22 -15.36
N LEU A 77 1.97 -12.91 -15.61
CA LEU A 77 2.11 -11.90 -14.58
C LEU A 77 0.84 -11.69 -13.73
N ILE A 78 -0.33 -12.11 -14.21
CA ILE A 78 -1.60 -11.93 -13.52
C ILE A 78 -2.25 -13.28 -13.30
N HIS A 79 -2.68 -13.56 -12.08
CA HIS A 79 -3.47 -14.74 -11.72
C HIS A 79 -4.81 -14.32 -11.16
N LEU A 80 -5.89 -14.95 -11.63
CA LEU A 80 -7.26 -14.69 -11.22
C LEU A 80 -7.77 -15.89 -10.43
N PHE A 81 -8.32 -15.61 -9.26
CA PHE A 81 -8.94 -16.58 -8.37
C PHE A 81 -10.38 -16.15 -8.09
N ASN A 82 -11.26 -17.11 -7.85
CA ASN A 82 -12.59 -16.82 -7.33
C ASN A 82 -12.44 -16.39 -5.86
N ARG A 83 -12.98 -15.23 -5.48
CA ARG A 83 -12.83 -14.68 -4.13
C ARG A 83 -13.58 -15.49 -3.06
N ASN A 84 -14.64 -16.21 -3.44
CA ASN A 84 -15.53 -16.86 -2.48
C ASN A 84 -15.01 -18.22 -2.01
N ASN A 85 -14.27 -18.93 -2.86
CA ASN A 85 -13.73 -20.27 -2.58
C ASN A 85 -12.25 -20.42 -2.96
N TYR A 86 -11.60 -19.33 -3.38
CA TYR A 86 -10.19 -19.27 -3.77
C TYR A 86 -9.76 -20.26 -4.85
N THR A 87 -10.69 -20.79 -5.63
CA THR A 87 -10.34 -21.66 -6.75
C THR A 87 -9.69 -20.85 -7.86
N TYR A 88 -8.62 -21.39 -8.44
CA TYR A 88 -7.97 -20.81 -9.61
C TYR A 88 -8.95 -20.68 -10.78
N VAL A 89 -8.92 -19.54 -11.45
CA VAL A 89 -9.77 -19.25 -12.63
C VAL A 89 -8.93 -19.26 -13.89
N THR A 90 -7.91 -18.40 -13.94
CA THR A 90 -7.02 -18.27 -15.11
C THR A 90 -5.80 -17.42 -14.79
N SER A 91 -4.81 -17.45 -15.67
CA SER A 91 -3.64 -16.56 -15.64
C SER A 91 -3.48 -15.87 -16.99
N ALA A 92 -2.94 -14.66 -16.97
CA ALA A 92 -2.83 -13.83 -18.16
C ALA A 92 -1.56 -12.99 -18.14
N ILE A 93 -1.27 -12.41 -19.32
CA ILE A 93 -0.17 -11.50 -19.59
C ILE A 93 1.19 -12.21 -19.53
N PRO A 94 1.69 -12.73 -20.66
CA PRO A 94 3.01 -13.34 -20.73
C PRO A 94 4.10 -12.32 -20.41
N LYS A 95 5.12 -12.78 -19.68
CA LYS A 95 6.30 -12.01 -19.35
C LYS A 95 7.35 -12.15 -20.44
N GLY A 96 7.84 -11.02 -20.93
CA GLY A 96 8.89 -11.00 -21.94
C GLY A 96 8.90 -9.74 -22.79
N GLN A 97 9.65 -9.78 -23.89
CA GLN A 97 9.89 -8.65 -24.80
C GLN A 97 9.15 -8.77 -26.13
N GLY A 98 8.46 -9.89 -26.37
CA GLY A 98 7.74 -10.18 -27.60
C GLY A 98 6.44 -9.41 -27.74
N PRO A 99 5.82 -9.44 -28.94
CA PRO A 99 4.51 -8.84 -29.16
C PRO A 99 3.45 -9.42 -28.20
N GLY A 100 2.81 -8.55 -27.43
CA GLY A 100 1.80 -8.95 -26.43
C GLY A 100 2.37 -9.36 -25.06
N GLU A 101 3.69 -9.30 -24.88
CA GLU A 101 4.37 -9.59 -23.61
C GLU A 101 4.71 -8.32 -22.82
N ILE A 102 4.91 -8.47 -21.51
CA ILE A 102 5.29 -7.37 -20.61
C ILE A 102 6.56 -7.73 -19.83
N ILE A 103 7.58 -6.86 -19.86
CA ILE A 103 8.84 -7.07 -19.15
C ILE A 103 8.70 -6.80 -17.64
N GLY A 104 7.91 -5.79 -17.30
CA GLY A 104 7.66 -5.38 -15.91
C GLY A 104 6.27 -4.78 -15.77
N MET A 105 5.48 -5.31 -14.85
CA MET A 105 4.13 -4.81 -14.60
C MET A 105 4.18 -3.48 -13.84
N GLY A 106 3.28 -2.56 -14.19
CA GLY A 106 2.98 -1.36 -13.42
C GLY A 106 1.81 -1.57 -12.46
N HIS A 107 0.80 -0.70 -12.57
CA HIS A 107 -0.45 -0.79 -11.83
C HIS A 107 -1.59 -1.25 -12.75
N ILE A 108 -2.42 -2.18 -12.29
CA ILE A 108 -3.65 -2.58 -12.98
C ILE A 108 -4.79 -1.65 -12.58
N GLY A 109 -5.33 -0.92 -13.56
CA GLY A 109 -6.60 -0.22 -13.42
C GLY A 109 -7.76 -1.13 -13.77
N VAL A 110 -8.73 -1.24 -12.88
CA VAL A 110 -9.94 -2.04 -13.12
C VAL A 110 -11.12 -1.11 -13.39
N ARG A 111 -11.84 -1.35 -14.48
CA ARG A 111 -13.05 -0.60 -14.84
C ARG A 111 -14.27 -1.48 -14.55
N VAL A 112 -15.08 -1.07 -13.57
CA VAL A 112 -16.41 -1.63 -13.35
C VAL A 112 -17.36 -0.98 -14.36
N LEU A 113 -17.99 -1.79 -15.20
CA LEU A 113 -19.04 -1.32 -16.10
C LEU A 113 -20.42 -1.49 -15.44
N PRO A 114 -21.33 -0.51 -15.56
CA PRO A 114 -22.69 -0.67 -15.06
C PRO A 114 -23.40 -1.83 -15.77
N VAL A 115 -24.20 -2.58 -15.02
CA VAL A 115 -25.02 -3.67 -15.56
C VAL A 115 -25.93 -3.12 -16.66
N GLY A 116 -25.80 -3.64 -17.89
CA GLY A 116 -26.58 -3.20 -19.05
C GLY A 116 -25.88 -2.22 -20.01
N SER A 117 -24.59 -1.93 -19.83
CA SER A 117 -23.79 -1.20 -20.82
C SER A 117 -23.25 -2.13 -21.91
N TRP A 118 -24.13 -2.62 -22.78
CA TRP A 118 -23.80 -3.26 -24.06
C TRP A 118 -24.76 -2.75 -25.12
#